data_AF-A0A914KYT5-F1
#
_entry.id   AF-A0A914KYT5-F1
#
_cell.length_a   1.000
_cell.length_b   1.000
_cell.length_c   1.000
_cell.angle_alpha   90.00
_cell.angle_beta   90.00
_cell.angle_gamma   90.00
#
_symmetry.space_group_name_H-M   'P 1'
#
loop_
_entity.id
_entity.type
_entity.pdbx_description
1 polymer ?
#
loop_
_entity_poly.entity_id
_entity_poly.type
_entity_poly.pdbx_seq_one_letter_code
_entity_poly.pdbx_strand_id
1 'polypeptide(L)'
;MSFQAMPFLYLNMGGEMAYILEQRLQAQNVGNEKSVKVLCDIVAVMLGNSFLDELFEPKEMMSRQGLRQFFEQIAHSSVMRLNEASMDKLFDLMIMAVKYQFLLCKEPSELVLVTMNHIDGMKAIFQSNQQILSHLNYANTLVLYLNI
;
A
#
# COMPACT_ATOMS: atom_id res chain seq x y z
N MET A 1 13.38 18.86 -5.66
CA MET A 1 12.83 17.49 -5.55
C MET A 1 11.31 17.59 -5.49
N SER A 2 10.57 16.61 -6.00
CA SER A 2 9.10 16.64 -5.95
C SER A 2 8.62 16.41 -4.52
N PHE A 3 7.93 17.39 -3.93
CA PHE A 3 7.41 17.33 -2.57
C PHE A 3 6.09 16.56 -2.45
N GLN A 4 5.54 16.09 -3.58
CA GLN A 4 4.25 15.37 -3.66
C GLN A 4 4.40 13.94 -4.20
N ALA A 5 5.63 13.44 -4.37
CA ALA A 5 5.87 12.08 -4.87
C ALA A 5 5.63 10.98 -3.82
N MET A 6 5.68 11.34 -2.52
CA MET A 6 5.60 10.37 -1.43
C MET A 6 4.26 9.62 -1.34
N PRO A 7 3.09 10.29 -1.46
CA PRO A 7 1.79 9.61 -1.48
C PRO A 7 1.68 8.54 -2.57
N PHE A 8 2.12 8.86 -3.79
CA PHE A 8 2.07 7.92 -4.91
C PHE A 8 2.95 6.70 -4.64
N LEU A 9 4.21 6.90 -4.22
CA LEU A 9 5.09 5.78 -3.91
C LEU A 9 4.52 4.90 -2.79
N TYR A 10 4.03 5.53 -1.72
CA TYR A 10 3.50 4.83 -0.56
C TYR A 10 2.26 4.00 -0.90
N LEU A 11 1.26 4.60 -1.55
CA LEU A 11 -0.01 3.93 -1.85
C LEU A 11 0.18 2.77 -2.82
N ASN A 12 1.01 2.94 -3.86
CA ASN A 12 1.29 1.85 -4.80
C ASN A 12 2.05 0.71 -4.10
N MET A 13 3.06 1.00 -3.28
CA MET A 13 3.74 -0.06 -2.52
C MET A 13 2.82 -0.73 -1.51
N GLY A 14 1.92 0.01 -0.87
CA GLY A 14 0.89 -0.53 0.01
C GLY A 14 -0.07 -1.49 -0.70
N GLY A 15 -0.49 -1.13 -1.92
CA GLY A 15 -1.28 -2.02 -2.77
C GLY A 15 -0.53 -3.30 -3.13
N GLU A 16 0.72 -3.20 -3.59
CA GLU A 16 1.57 -4.37 -3.87
C GLU A 16 1.76 -5.26 -2.64
N MET A 17 1.94 -4.65 -1.45
CA MET A 17 2.01 -5.40 -0.20
C MET A 17 0.73 -6.21 0.05
N ALA A 18 -0.44 -5.60 -0.11
CA ALA A 18 -1.73 -6.27 0.06
C ALA A 18 -1.87 -7.45 -0.93
N TYR A 19 -1.53 -7.25 -2.21
CA TYR A 19 -1.59 -8.29 -3.24
C TYR A 19 -0.66 -9.46 -2.96
N ILE A 20 0.61 -9.17 -2.65
CA ILE A 20 1.61 -10.20 -2.38
C ILE A 20 1.23 -11.00 -1.13
N LEU A 21 0.74 -10.34 -0.08
CA LEU A 21 0.33 -11.02 1.14
C LEU A 21 -0.94 -11.87 0.94
N GLU A 22 -1.94 -11.35 0.22
CA GLU A 22 -3.15 -12.11 -0.13
C GLU A 22 -2.78 -13.41 -0.87
N GLN A 23 -1.98 -13.29 -1.94
CA GLN A 23 -1.53 -14.42 -2.74
C GLN A 23 -0.71 -15.43 -1.91
N ARG A 24 0.17 -14.96 -1.02
CA ARG A 24 0.97 -15.83 -0.14
C ARG A 24 0.11 -16.58 0.87
N LEU A 25 -0.85 -15.90 1.50
CA LEU A 25 -1.78 -16.52 2.45
C LEU A 25 -2.64 -17.58 1.76
N GLN A 26 -3.10 -17.30 0.54
CA GLN A 26 -3.83 -18.26 -0.28
C GLN A 26 -2.96 -19.47 -0.65
N ALA A 27 -1.73 -19.25 -1.11
CA ALA A 27 -0.79 -20.33 -1.47
C ALA A 27 -0.43 -21.24 -0.29
N GLN A 28 -0.48 -20.72 0.94
CA GLN A 28 -0.27 -21.48 2.17
C GLN A 28 -1.54 -22.15 2.71
N ASN A 29 -2.67 -22.06 1.99
CA ASN A 29 -3.98 -22.56 2.44
C ASN A 29 -4.40 -22.03 3.82
N VAL A 30 -4.06 -20.78 4.14
CA VAL A 30 -4.54 -20.14 5.37
C VAL A 30 -6.05 -19.93 5.26
N GLY A 31 -6.79 -20.31 6.30
CA GLY A 31 -8.24 -20.20 6.32
C GLY A 31 -8.72 -18.78 6.04
N ASN A 32 -9.75 -18.64 5.19
CA ASN A 32 -10.18 -17.36 4.63
C ASN A 32 -10.42 -16.28 5.68
N GLU A 33 -11.08 -16.60 6.79
CA GLU A 33 -11.31 -15.66 7.89
C GLU A 33 -10.01 -15.11 8.51
N LYS A 34 -9.00 -15.97 8.68
CA LYS A 34 -7.71 -15.55 9.22
C LYS A 34 -6.95 -14.69 8.21
N SER A 35 -6.98 -15.06 6.94
CA SER A 35 -6.35 -14.31 5.87
C SER A 35 -6.94 -12.90 5.74
N VAL A 36 -8.27 -12.81 5.69
CA VAL A 36 -8.99 -11.53 5.67
C VAL A 36 -8.66 -10.68 6.88
N LYS A 37 -8.63 -11.28 8.09
CA LYS A 37 -8.28 -10.55 9.31
C LYS A 37 -6.86 -9.98 9.26
N VAL A 38 -5.87 -10.78 8.86
CA VAL A 38 -4.48 -10.33 8.74
C VAL A 38 -4.37 -9.16 7.77
N LEU A 39 -4.97 -9.27 6.58
CA LEU A 39 -4.93 -8.21 5.58
C LEU A 39 -5.68 -6.95 6.05
N CYS A 40 -6.81 -7.12 6.74
CA CYS A 40 -7.57 -5.99 7.28
C CYS A 40 -6.79 -5.23 8.34
N ASP A 41 -6.13 -5.93 9.27
CA ASP A 41 -5.30 -5.30 10.32
C ASP A 41 -4.18 -4.45 9.68
N ILE A 42 -3.52 -4.98 8.65
CA ILE A 42 -2.45 -4.29 7.91
C ILE A 42 -2.98 -3.02 7.21
N VAL A 43 -4.05 -3.17 6.42
CA VAL A 43 -4.56 -2.06 5.60
C VAL A 43 -5.25 -0.99 6.43
N ALA A 44 -5.85 -1.35 7.56
CA ALA A 44 -6.42 -0.38 8.50
C ALA A 44 -5.36 0.55 9.10
N VAL A 45 -4.18 0.02 9.44
CA VAL A 45 -3.05 0.83 9.92
C VAL A 45 -2.47 1.66 8.77
N MET A 46 -2.31 1.06 7.60
CA MET A 46 -1.74 1.70 6.42
C MET A 46 -2.56 2.91 5.91
N LEU A 47 -3.89 2.84 6.01
CA LEU A 47 -4.80 3.83 5.45
C LEU A 47 -5.54 4.66 6.51
N GLY A 48 -5.01 4.74 7.74
CA GLY A 48 -5.60 5.59 8.78
C GLY A 48 -5.69 7.05 8.31
N ASN A 49 -6.88 7.67 8.41
CA ASN A 49 -7.12 9.00 7.83
C ASN A 49 -6.12 10.07 8.32
N SER A 50 -5.82 10.11 9.62
CA SER A 50 -4.83 11.07 10.17
C SER A 50 -3.42 10.85 9.59
N PHE A 51 -3.07 9.61 9.30
CA PHE A 51 -1.80 9.30 8.65
C PHE A 51 -1.83 9.68 7.17
N LEU A 52 -2.95 9.45 6.46
CA LEU A 52 -3.12 9.88 5.09
C LEU A 52 -3.04 11.41 4.97
N ASP A 53 -3.66 12.16 5.88
CA ASP A 53 -3.54 13.62 5.92
C ASP A 53 -2.08 14.03 6.03
N GLU A 54 -1.35 13.45 6.99
CA GLU A 54 0.07 13.71 7.16
C GLU A 54 0.88 13.29 5.92
N LEU A 55 0.58 12.14 5.30
CA LEU A 55 1.30 11.62 4.14
C LEU A 55 1.20 12.56 2.93
N PHE A 56 0.05 13.20 2.74
CA PHE A 56 -0.23 14.10 1.62
C PHE A 56 0.30 15.53 1.83
N GLU A 57 0.76 15.87 3.04
CA GLU A 57 1.48 17.12 3.27
C GLU A 57 2.80 17.15 2.47
N PRO A 58 3.13 18.27 1.79
CA PRO A 58 4.37 18.40 1.04
C PRO A 58 5.60 18.15 1.91
N LYS A 59 6.35 17.08 1.61
CA LYS A 59 7.53 16.68 2.39
C LYS A 59 8.60 16.02 1.54
N GLU A 60 9.81 15.96 2.10
CA GLU A 60 10.88 15.18 1.49
C GLU A 60 10.56 13.69 1.52
N MET A 61 11.06 12.98 0.51
CA MET A 61 10.89 11.54 0.41
C MET A 61 11.60 10.82 1.57
N MET A 62 10.93 9.81 2.13
CA MET A 62 11.59 8.90 3.06
C MET A 62 12.74 8.16 2.37
N SER A 63 13.81 7.89 3.13
CA SER A 63 14.89 7.04 2.63
C SER A 63 14.38 5.61 2.39
N ARG A 64 15.04 4.85 1.51
CA ARG A 64 14.71 3.43 1.27
C ARG A 64 14.67 2.64 2.58
N GLN A 65 15.64 2.88 3.47
CA GLN A 65 15.73 2.20 4.76
C GLN A 65 14.57 2.60 5.67
N GLY A 66 14.23 3.90 5.76
CA GLY A 66 13.11 4.37 6.55
C GLY A 66 11.78 3.79 6.05
N LEU A 67 11.60 3.73 4.74
CA LEU A 67 10.40 3.15 4.12
C LEU A 67 10.30 1.64 4.37
N ARG A 68 11.42 0.91 4.31
CA ARG A 68 11.49 -0.51 4.65
C ARG A 68 11.10 -0.78 6.10
N GLN A 69 11.62 0.03 7.03
CA GLN A 69 11.26 -0.09 8.45
C GLN A 69 9.79 0.23 8.69
N PHE A 70 9.26 1.23 7.99
CA PHE A 70 7.85 1.61 8.10
C PHE A 70 6.91 0.49 7.63
N PHE A 71 7.16 -0.11 6.47
CA PHE A 71 6.36 -1.24 5.99
C PHE A 71 6.52 -2.51 6.84
N GLU A 72 7.67 -2.73 7.47
CA GLU A 72 7.83 -3.80 8.46
C GLU A 72 6.94 -3.58 9.69
N GLN A 73 6.90 -2.36 10.23
CA GLN A 73 6.02 -2.02 11.35
C GLN A 73 4.54 -2.23 10.99
N ILE A 74 4.15 -1.85 9.77
CA ILE A 74 2.79 -2.10 9.26
C ILE A 74 2.53 -3.61 9.17
N ALA A 75 3.44 -4.41 8.62
CA ALA A 75 3.26 -5.86 8.51
C ALA A 75 3.07 -6.52 9.89
N HIS A 76 3.85 -6.08 10.87
CA HIS A 76 3.83 -6.57 12.25
C HIS A 76 2.68 -6.00 13.10
N SER A 77 1.88 -5.06 12.58
CA SER A 77 0.64 -4.65 13.24
C SER A 77 -0.40 -5.78 13.30
N SER A 78 -0.33 -6.71 12.34
CA SER A 78 -1.16 -7.92 12.33
C SER A 78 -0.60 -9.03 13.23
N VAL A 79 -1.39 -10.09 13.41
CA VAL A 79 -0.93 -11.32 14.07
C VAL A 79 0.16 -12.06 13.29
N MET A 80 0.31 -11.79 11.99
CA MET A 80 1.34 -12.43 11.17
C MET A 80 2.74 -11.96 11.59
N ARG A 81 3.67 -12.90 11.68
CA ARG A 81 5.08 -12.64 12.01
C ARG A 81 5.97 -13.03 10.83
N LEU A 82 6.50 -12.03 10.14
CA LEU A 82 7.50 -12.21 9.09
C LEU A 82 8.89 -12.10 9.72
N ASN A 83 9.77 -13.05 9.39
CA ASN A 83 11.19 -12.93 9.73
C ASN A 83 11.88 -11.91 8.79
N GLU A 84 13.08 -11.48 9.16
CA GLU A 84 13.85 -10.46 8.44
C GLU A 84 14.01 -10.80 6.95
N ALA A 85 14.45 -12.03 6.64
CA ALA A 85 14.62 -12.48 5.26
C ALA A 85 13.30 -12.48 4.44
N SER A 86 12.16 -12.75 5.07
CA SER A 86 10.85 -12.72 4.41
C SER A 86 10.35 -11.29 4.23
N MET A 87 10.65 -10.39 5.17
CA MET A 87 10.37 -8.97 5.03
C MET A 87 11.20 -8.34 3.91
N ASP A 88 12.49 -8.63 3.84
CA ASP A 88 13.35 -8.08 2.79
C ASP A 88 12.86 -8.51 1.40
N LYS A 89 12.50 -9.80 1.24
CA LYS A 89 11.89 -10.30 0.00
C LYS A 89 10.56 -9.64 -0.31
N LEU A 90 9.71 -9.40 0.68
CA LEU A 90 8.44 -8.70 0.48
C LEU A 90 8.69 -7.27 -0.03
N PHE A 91 9.57 -6.54 0.65
CA PHE A 91 9.89 -5.16 0.32
C PHE A 91 10.54 -5.03 -1.07
N ASP A 92 11.47 -5.93 -1.43
CA ASP A 92 12.10 -5.92 -2.75
C ASP A 92 11.10 -6.24 -3.86
N LEU A 93 10.14 -7.15 -3.63
CA LEU A 93 9.07 -7.44 -4.60
C LEU A 93 8.14 -6.22 -4.79
N MET A 94 7.74 -5.56 -3.70
CA MET A 94 6.93 -4.34 -3.76
C MET A 94 7.64 -3.25 -4.57
N ILE A 95 8.91 -2.98 -4.27
CA ILE A 95 9.70 -1.99 -5.00
C ILE A 95 9.85 -2.38 -6.47
N MET A 96 10.08 -3.66 -6.77
CA MET A 96 10.27 -4.14 -8.14
C MET A 96 9.00 -3.94 -8.97
N ALA A 97 7.83 -4.30 -8.44
CA ALA A 97 6.54 -4.14 -9.11
C ALA A 97 6.21 -2.66 -9.36
N VAL A 98 6.33 -1.80 -8.35
CA VAL A 98 6.06 -0.36 -8.50
C VAL A 98 7.04 0.29 -9.48
N LYS A 99 8.34 -0.03 -9.41
CA LYS A 99 9.32 0.47 -10.38
C LYS A 99 8.96 0.06 -11.80
N TYR A 100 8.57 -1.19 -11.99
CA TYR A 100 8.17 -1.69 -13.30
C TYR A 100 6.95 -0.92 -13.84
N GLN A 101 5.88 -0.75 -13.04
CA GLN A 101 4.69 0.00 -13.44
C GLN A 101 5.02 1.48 -13.74
N PHE A 102 5.85 2.12 -12.93
CA PHE A 102 6.24 3.52 -13.12
C PHE A 102 7.12 3.72 -14.35
N LEU A 103 8.01 2.76 -14.66
CA LEU A 103 8.84 2.81 -15.88
C LEU A 103 8.02 2.66 -17.16
N LEU A 104 6.84 2.05 -17.08
CA LEU A 104 5.92 1.94 -18.20
C LEU A 104 5.08 3.21 -18.42
N CYS A 105 5.04 4.12 -17.44
CA CYS A 105 4.29 5.36 -17.53
C CYS A 105 4.95 6.33 -18.52
N LYS A 106 4.20 6.82 -19.49
CA LYS A 106 4.63 7.77 -20.53
C LYS A 106 4.29 9.21 -20.18
N GLU A 107 3.27 9.40 -19.34
CA GLU A 107 2.78 10.71 -18.92
C GLU A 107 2.52 10.73 -17.41
N PRO A 108 2.63 11.90 -16.73
CA PRO A 108 2.40 11.99 -15.28
C PRO A 108 1.01 11.53 -14.82
N SER A 109 -0.01 11.74 -15.66
CA SER A 109 -1.39 11.28 -15.45
C SER A 109 -1.48 9.76 -15.28
N GLU A 110 -0.59 9.00 -15.93
CA GLU A 110 -0.57 7.54 -15.82
C GLU A 110 -0.12 7.07 -14.43
N LEU A 111 0.70 7.84 -13.70
CA LEU A 111 1.04 7.54 -12.30
C LEU A 111 -0.19 7.61 -11.39
N VAL A 112 -1.07 8.59 -11.65
CA VAL A 112 -2.35 8.70 -10.95
C VAL A 112 -3.21 7.48 -11.25
N LEU A 113 -3.30 7.09 -12.53
CA LEU A 113 -4.07 5.92 -12.95
C LEU A 113 -3.54 4.62 -12.31
N VAL A 114 -2.22 4.41 -12.27
CA VAL A 114 -1.62 3.26 -11.58
C VAL A 114 -2.00 3.26 -10.09
N THR A 115 -2.00 4.42 -9.44
CA THR A 115 -2.40 4.55 -8.04
C THR A 115 -3.88 4.26 -7.81
N MET A 116 -4.76 4.77 -8.68
CA MET A 116 -6.18 4.49 -8.64
C MET A 116 -6.46 3.00 -8.87
N ASN A 117 -5.74 2.35 -9.79
CA ASN A 117 -5.84 0.91 -10.01
C ASN A 117 -5.47 0.11 -8.75
N HIS A 118 -4.44 0.54 -8.00
CA HIS A 118 -4.12 -0.10 -6.71
C HIS A 118 -5.23 0.08 -5.68
N ILE A 119 -5.81 1.27 -5.60
CA ILE A 119 -6.92 1.55 -4.69
C ILE A 119 -8.13 0.67 -5.04
N ASP A 120 -8.49 0.57 -6.32
CA ASP A 120 -9.62 -0.23 -6.76
C ASP A 120 -9.38 -1.73 -6.60
N GLY A 121 -8.17 -2.22 -6.88
CA GLY A 121 -7.82 -3.61 -6.60
C GLY A 121 -7.88 -3.94 -5.11
N MET A 122 -7.43 -3.03 -4.23
CA MET A 122 -7.62 -3.18 -2.78
C MET A 122 -9.10 -3.19 -2.40
N LYS A 123 -9.96 -2.34 -2.99
CA LYS A 123 -11.41 -2.38 -2.70
C LYS A 123 -12.02 -3.74 -3.03
N ALA A 124 -11.56 -4.40 -4.09
CA ALA A 124 -12.02 -5.74 -4.45
C ALA A 124 -11.67 -6.79 -3.38
N ILE A 125 -10.47 -6.69 -2.80
CA ILE A 125 -10.02 -7.57 -1.70
C ILE A 125 -10.83 -7.33 -0.42
N PHE A 126 -11.09 -6.06 -0.09
CA PHE A 126 -11.73 -5.65 1.17
C PHE A 126 -13.22 -5.33 1.07
N GLN A 127 -13.91 -5.84 0.04
CA GLN A 127 -15.33 -5.55 -0.24
C GLN A 127 -16.29 -5.75 0.95
N SER A 128 -15.94 -6.65 1.88
CA SER A 128 -16.76 -6.96 3.06
C SER A 128 -16.49 -6.04 4.26
N ASN A 129 -15.45 -5.19 4.23
CA ASN A 129 -15.05 -4.35 5.35
C ASN A 129 -15.32 -2.86 5.07
N GLN A 130 -16.46 -2.37 5.56
CA GLN A 130 -16.91 -0.98 5.34
C GLN A 130 -15.93 0.07 5.86
N GLN A 131 -15.23 -0.21 6.96
CA GLN A 131 -14.25 0.73 7.51
C GLN A 131 -13.07 0.90 6.55
N ILE A 132 -12.50 -0.20 6.05
CA ILE A 132 -11.39 -0.15 5.08
C ILE A 132 -11.84 0.51 3.77
N LEU A 133 -13.04 0.19 3.29
CA LEU A 133 -13.59 0.86 2.11
C LEU A 133 -13.71 2.37 2.30
N SER A 134 -14.08 2.84 3.49
CA SER A 134 -14.11 4.28 3.79
C SER A 134 -12.73 4.92 3.72
N HIS A 135 -11.69 4.25 4.23
CA HIS A 135 -10.30 4.70 4.14
C HIS A 135 -9.78 4.71 2.70
N LEU A 136 -10.10 3.69 1.90
CA LEU A 136 -9.74 3.62 0.48
C LEU A 136 -10.43 4.72 -0.34
N ASN A 137 -11.69 5.01 -0.05
CA ASN A 137 -12.41 6.12 -0.69
C ASN A 137 -11.82 7.48 -0.30
N TYR A 138 -11.40 7.63 0.95
CA TYR A 138 -10.70 8.83 1.40
C TYR A 138 -9.36 9.00 0.69
N ALA A 139 -8.53 7.95 0.62
CA ALA A 139 -7.27 7.97 -0.12
C ALA A 139 -7.49 8.32 -1.61
N ASN A 140 -8.51 7.75 -2.26
CA ASN A 140 -8.86 8.07 -3.65
C ASN A 140 -9.22 9.55 -3.82
N THR A 141 -9.95 10.10 -2.85
CA THR A 141 -10.34 11.51 -2.84
C THR A 141 -9.10 12.40 -2.77
N LEU A 142 -8.18 12.11 -1.84
CA LEU A 142 -6.92 12.85 -1.73
C LEU A 142 -6.05 12.77 -2.99
N VAL A 143 -5.97 11.60 -3.63
CA VAL A 143 -5.24 11.41 -4.90
C VAL A 143 -5.82 12.28 -6.01
N LEU A 144 -7.14 12.39 -6.11
CA LEU A 144 -7.81 13.20 -7.15
C LEU A 144 -7.65 14.72 -6.93
N TYR A 145 -7.49 15.16 -5.67
CA TYR A 145 -7.29 16.58 -5.33
C TYR A 145 -5.82 17.01 -5.35
N LEU A 146 -4.87 16.10 -5.55
CA LEU A 146 -3.47 16.44 -5.81
C LEU A 146 -3.37 17.09 -7.20
N ASN A 147 -3.14 18.41 -7.24
CA ASN A 147 -2.83 19.13 -8.47
C ASN A 147 -1.43 18.72 -8.95
N ILE A 148 -1.34 17.82 -9.94
CA ILE A 148 -0.09 17.43 -10.63
C ILE A 148 0.04 18.21 -11.94
#